data_AF-A0A382FYW1-F1
#
_entry.id   AF-A0A382FYW1-F1
#
_cell.length_a   1.000
_cell.length_b   1.000
_cell.length_c   1.000
_cell.angle_alpha   90.00
_cell.angle_beta   90.00
_cell.angle_gamma   90.00
#
_symmetry.space_group_name_H-M   'P 1'
#
loop_
_entity.id
_entity.type
_entity.pdbx_description
1 polymer ?
#
loop_
_entity_poly.entity_id
_entity_poly.type
_entity_poly.pdbx_seq_one_letter_code
_entity_poly.pdbx_strand_id
1 'polypeptide(L)'
;VTAMIAMIVSSCEMIENTTESYSVVEFLKVRDDRAICQTAAIGNPPKWNPYADVFVDEAKRRKLTCGIKADKNNGTSVKSRYAYLNAAAVCYYATANGKWEKKAEFSDYVAEAKRRGLKCNASGETKFKTSSDTTYDIAVIIANSNYKKLGKGIPNVKPAYTDGENIKQYFTKSLGIREGNTIYLKDATGTQMTSVFGSKE
;
A
#
# COMPACT_ATOMS: atom_id res chain seq x y z
N VAL A 1 -41.71 25.50 3.23
CA VAL A 1 -41.53 26.44 2.10
C VAL A 1 -40.29 26.00 1.35
N THR A 2 -40.49 25.37 0.22
CA THR A 2 -39.42 24.84 -0.64
C THR A 2 -38.73 26.00 -1.32
N ALA A 3 -37.45 26.22 -1.03
CA ALA A 3 -36.59 27.06 -1.85
C ALA A 3 -35.76 26.14 -2.74
N MET A 4 -36.24 25.92 -3.96
CA MET A 4 -35.40 25.48 -5.06
C MET A 4 -34.50 26.65 -5.44
N ILE A 5 -33.19 26.42 -5.49
CA ILE A 5 -32.29 27.23 -6.32
C ILE A 5 -31.58 26.25 -7.25
N ALA A 6 -32.05 26.23 -8.50
CA ALA A 6 -31.31 25.71 -9.64
C ALA A 6 -30.39 26.83 -10.14
N MET A 7 -29.11 26.53 -10.32
CA MET A 7 -28.26 27.29 -11.23
C MET A 7 -27.39 26.32 -12.02
N ILE A 8 -27.64 26.30 -13.33
CA ILE A 8 -26.81 25.68 -14.36
C ILE A 8 -25.81 26.75 -14.77
N VAL A 9 -24.50 26.49 -14.64
CA VAL A 9 -23.48 27.21 -15.42
C VAL A 9 -22.42 26.23 -15.89
N SER A 10 -22.23 26.25 -17.20
CA SER A 10 -21.30 25.51 -18.03
C SER A 10 -19.84 25.62 -17.57
N SER A 11 -19.09 24.53 -17.82
CA SER A 11 -17.62 24.51 -17.97
C SER A 11 -16.75 24.61 -16.71
N CYS A 12 -16.94 23.67 -15.77
CA CYS A 12 -15.86 22.99 -15.02
C CYS A 12 -16.53 21.90 -14.18
N GLU A 13 -16.32 20.62 -14.53
CA GLU A 13 -16.68 19.52 -13.64
C GLU A 13 -15.73 19.58 -12.43
N MET A 14 -16.14 20.36 -11.43
CA MET A 14 -15.69 20.19 -10.06
C MET A 14 -16.15 18.80 -9.64
N ILE A 15 -15.17 17.92 -9.39
CA ILE A 15 -15.35 16.63 -8.73
C ILE A 15 -16.39 16.81 -7.63
N GLU A 16 -17.52 16.10 -7.73
CA GLU A 16 -18.53 16.08 -6.69
C GLU A 16 -17.84 15.68 -5.38
N ASN A 17 -17.77 16.63 -4.46
CA ASN A 17 -17.23 16.44 -3.13
C ASN A 17 -18.18 15.52 -2.37
N THR A 18 -17.96 14.21 -2.47
CA THR A 18 -18.58 13.22 -1.60
C THR A 18 -18.08 13.48 -0.18
N THR A 19 -18.85 14.27 0.57
CA THR A 19 -18.67 14.42 2.01
C THR A 19 -19.16 13.12 2.69
N GLU A 20 -18.41 12.03 2.51
CA GLU A 20 -18.47 10.91 3.44
C GLU A 20 -17.89 11.41 4.77
N SER A 21 -18.73 11.58 5.79
CA SER A 21 -18.27 11.85 7.14
C SER A 21 -17.56 10.59 7.67
N TYR A 22 -16.28 10.44 7.37
CA TYR A 22 -15.48 9.36 7.94
C TYR A 22 -15.42 9.56 9.45
N SER A 23 -15.93 8.59 10.22
CA SER A 23 -15.81 8.64 11.67
C SER A 23 -14.33 8.59 12.06
N VAL A 24 -13.92 9.40 13.04
CA VAL A 24 -12.53 9.41 13.56
C VAL A 24 -12.09 8.00 13.96
N VAL A 25 -13.02 7.19 14.47
CA VAL A 25 -12.82 5.78 14.83
C VAL A 25 -12.46 4.91 13.61
N GLU A 26 -13.13 5.08 12.48
CA GLU A 26 -12.80 4.35 11.24
C GLU A 26 -11.46 4.78 10.64
N PHE A 27 -11.19 6.08 10.66
CA PHE A 27 -9.90 6.62 10.24
C PHE A 27 -8.74 6.06 11.06
N LEU A 28 -8.92 5.96 12.38
CA LEU A 28 -7.89 5.42 13.27
C LEU A 28 -7.65 3.93 13.03
N LYS A 29 -8.69 3.12 12.77
CA LYS A 29 -8.56 1.67 12.50
C LYS A 29 -7.63 1.35 11.32
N VAL A 30 -7.59 2.20 10.30
CA VAL A 30 -6.78 1.97 9.08
C VAL A 30 -5.35 2.52 9.17
N ARG A 31 -5.07 3.38 10.16
CA ARG A 31 -3.72 3.93 10.41
C ARG A 31 -2.77 2.84 10.89
N ASP A 32 -1.50 2.96 10.53
CA ASP A 32 -0.44 2.08 10.97
C ASP A 32 -0.06 2.34 12.44
N ASP A 33 0.46 1.31 13.10
CA ASP A 33 0.76 1.37 14.54
C ASP A 33 1.84 2.42 14.88
N ARG A 34 2.73 2.77 13.93
CA ARG A 34 3.72 3.83 14.14
C ARG A 34 3.06 5.21 14.16
N ALA A 35 2.19 5.51 13.20
CA ALA A 35 1.43 6.75 13.17
C ALA A 35 0.56 6.91 14.43
N ILE A 36 -0.08 5.83 14.88
CA ILE A 36 -0.81 5.82 16.15
C ILE A 36 0.12 6.19 17.31
N CYS A 37 1.28 5.55 17.43
CA CYS A 37 2.23 5.82 18.52
C CYS A 37 2.90 7.19 18.45
N GLN A 38 3.14 7.75 17.26
CA GLN A 38 3.72 9.10 17.10
C GLN A 38 2.83 10.19 17.68
N THR A 39 1.50 9.98 17.69
CA THR A 39 0.55 10.94 18.25
C THR A 39 0.15 10.57 19.69
N ALA A 40 0.03 9.27 19.98
CA ALA A 40 -0.38 8.79 21.30
C ALA A 40 0.70 8.95 22.37
N ALA A 41 1.99 8.98 22.02
CA ALA A 41 3.09 9.15 22.97
C ALA A 41 3.87 10.45 22.72
N ILE A 42 4.25 11.13 23.80
CA ILE A 42 5.02 12.37 23.77
C ILE A 42 6.19 12.34 24.77
N GLY A 43 7.19 13.17 24.53
CA GLY A 43 8.32 13.37 25.44
C GLY A 43 9.40 12.28 25.37
N ASN A 44 10.47 12.51 26.13
CA ASN A 44 11.58 11.57 26.30
C ASN A 44 11.98 11.56 27.80
N PRO A 45 11.64 10.51 28.58
CA PRO A 45 11.06 9.25 28.15
C PRO A 45 9.61 9.39 27.64
N PRO A 46 9.17 8.52 26.70
CA PRO A 46 7.80 8.54 26.19
C PRO A 46 6.76 8.36 27.30
N LYS A 47 5.72 9.20 27.29
CA LYS A 47 4.53 9.10 28.13
C LYS A 47 3.27 9.27 27.27
N TRP A 48 2.13 8.76 27.74
CA TRP A 48 0.86 8.96 27.03
C TRP A 48 0.54 10.45 26.90
N ASN A 49 0.08 10.84 25.71
CA ASN A 49 -0.25 12.20 25.37
C ASN A 49 -1.65 12.55 25.92
N PRO A 50 -1.76 13.44 26.91
CA PRO A 50 -3.06 13.81 27.49
C PRO A 50 -3.96 14.59 26.52
N TYR A 51 -3.40 15.10 25.42
CA TYR A 51 -4.13 15.87 24.41
C TYR A 51 -4.53 15.05 23.19
N ALA A 52 -4.21 13.76 23.17
CA ALA A 52 -4.52 12.86 22.04
C ALA A 52 -5.16 11.56 22.54
N ASP A 53 -6.14 11.70 23.44
CA ASP A 53 -6.93 10.62 24.03
C ASP A 53 -7.42 9.60 22.99
N VAL A 54 -7.93 10.04 21.83
CA VAL A 54 -8.42 9.14 20.79
C VAL A 54 -7.32 8.22 20.23
N PHE A 55 -6.08 8.74 20.09
CA PHE A 55 -4.93 7.95 19.66
C PHE A 55 -4.40 7.06 20.78
N VAL A 56 -4.44 7.55 22.02
CA VAL A 56 -4.09 6.78 23.22
C VAL A 56 -5.02 5.58 23.38
N ASP A 57 -6.32 5.79 23.19
CA ASP A 57 -7.34 4.74 23.29
C ASP A 57 -7.21 3.73 22.16
N GLU A 58 -6.95 4.16 20.93
CA GLU A 58 -6.66 3.25 19.82
C GLU A 58 -5.36 2.45 20.06
N ALA A 59 -4.31 3.09 20.60
CA ALA A 59 -3.06 2.42 20.95
C ALA A 59 -3.29 1.35 22.03
N LYS A 60 -4.05 1.67 23.09
CA LYS A 60 -4.43 0.74 24.16
C LYS A 60 -5.32 -0.40 23.63
N ARG A 61 -6.30 -0.09 22.78
CA ARG A 61 -7.15 -1.09 22.12
C ARG A 61 -6.33 -2.10 21.32
N ARG A 62 -5.25 -1.63 20.66
CA ARG A 62 -4.27 -2.45 19.92
C ARG A 62 -3.20 -3.10 20.81
N LYS A 63 -3.18 -2.82 22.12
CA LYS A 63 -2.16 -3.29 23.08
C LYS A 63 -0.74 -2.83 22.71
N LEU A 64 -0.59 -1.65 22.13
CA LEU A 64 0.69 -1.03 21.79
C LEU A 64 1.31 -0.38 23.03
N THR A 65 2.61 -0.58 23.25
CA THR A 65 3.33 0.12 24.34
C THR A 65 3.83 1.50 23.93
N CYS A 66 3.95 1.77 22.63
CA CYS A 66 4.47 3.04 22.09
C CYS A 66 5.79 3.53 22.70
N GLY A 67 6.65 2.60 23.14
CA GLY A 67 7.93 2.92 23.77
C GLY A 67 7.82 3.40 25.22
N ILE A 68 6.62 3.44 25.79
CA ILE A 68 6.36 3.71 27.19
C ILE A 68 6.75 2.44 27.95
N LYS A 69 7.66 2.56 28.94
CA LYS A 69 8.08 1.45 29.78
C LYS A 69 6.85 0.97 30.57
N ALA A 70 6.23 -0.12 30.14
CA ALA A 70 5.13 -0.76 30.86
C ALA A 70 5.67 -1.61 32.02
N ASP A 71 4.99 -1.58 33.16
CA ASP A 71 5.19 -2.50 34.27
C ASP A 71 4.91 -3.94 33.83
N LYS A 72 5.95 -4.70 33.45
CA LYS A 72 6.07 -6.17 33.26
C LYS A 72 4.93 -6.99 32.61
N ASN A 73 3.80 -6.41 32.21
CA ASN A 73 2.60 -7.10 31.77
C ASN A 73 2.23 -6.69 30.34
N ASN A 74 2.89 -7.38 29.39
CA ASN A 74 2.30 -7.93 28.17
C ASN A 74 1.66 -6.97 27.13
N GLY A 75 2.19 -5.76 26.95
CA GLY A 75 1.98 -5.00 25.71
C GLY A 75 3.08 -5.29 24.69
N THR A 76 2.75 -5.51 23.42
CA THR A 76 3.78 -5.60 22.38
C THR A 76 4.26 -4.19 22.04
N SER A 77 5.57 -3.93 22.13
CA SER A 77 6.16 -2.85 21.34
C SER A 77 5.79 -3.08 19.89
N VAL A 78 5.53 -2.00 19.15
CA VAL A 78 5.07 -2.05 17.76
C VAL A 78 5.87 -3.13 17.02
N LYS A 79 5.24 -4.29 16.75
CA LYS A 79 5.98 -5.47 16.28
C LYS A 79 6.45 -5.16 14.86
N SER A 80 7.75 -5.01 14.72
CA SER A 80 8.42 -4.14 13.75
C SER A 80 8.38 -4.60 12.28
N ARG A 81 7.50 -5.51 11.85
CA ARG A 81 7.46 -5.91 10.44
C ARG A 81 6.47 -5.08 9.59
N TYR A 82 5.31 -4.72 10.15
CA TYR A 82 4.23 -4.05 9.40
C TYR A 82 3.84 -2.66 9.95
N ALA A 83 4.54 -2.24 10.99
CA ALA A 83 4.42 -0.96 11.70
C ALA A 83 4.43 0.27 10.78
N TYR A 84 5.16 0.19 9.66
CA TYR A 84 5.42 1.29 8.75
C TYR A 84 4.56 1.26 7.48
N LEU A 85 3.84 0.16 7.27
CA LEU A 85 3.05 0.00 6.06
C LEU A 85 1.71 0.70 6.24
N ASN A 86 1.41 1.63 5.34
CA ASN A 86 0.09 2.25 5.26
C ASN A 86 -0.96 1.25 4.73
N ALA A 87 -2.24 1.60 4.80
CA ALA A 87 -3.34 0.73 4.37
C ALA A 87 -3.21 0.25 2.91
N ALA A 88 -2.74 1.12 2.01
CA ALA A 88 -2.54 0.78 0.60
C ALA A 88 -1.45 -0.28 0.42
N ALA A 89 -0.31 -0.12 1.08
CA ALA A 89 0.78 -1.10 1.02
C ALA A 89 0.36 -2.44 1.64
N VAL A 90 -0.38 -2.42 2.75
CA VAL A 90 -0.93 -3.65 3.34
C VAL A 90 -1.89 -4.34 2.37
N CYS A 91 -2.79 -3.61 1.72
CA CYS A 91 -3.73 -4.18 0.75
C CYS A 91 -3.04 -4.72 -0.52
N TYR A 92 -2.02 -4.02 -0.99
CA TYR A 92 -1.25 -4.41 -2.16
C TYR A 92 -0.61 -5.79 -2.00
N TYR A 93 0.01 -6.06 -0.86
CA TYR A 93 0.60 -7.38 -0.57
C TYR A 93 -0.42 -8.42 -0.10
N ALA A 94 -1.53 -7.98 0.48
CA ALA A 94 -2.58 -8.88 0.95
C ALA A 94 -3.50 -9.39 -0.16
N THR A 95 -3.40 -8.87 -1.38
CA THR A 95 -4.29 -9.25 -2.49
C THR A 95 -3.55 -9.61 -3.76
N ALA A 96 -4.13 -10.54 -4.51
CA ALA A 96 -3.70 -10.93 -5.85
C ALA A 96 -4.95 -11.07 -6.73
N ASN A 97 -4.96 -10.40 -7.88
CA ASN A 97 -6.09 -10.38 -8.82
C ASN A 97 -7.44 -10.01 -8.15
N GLY A 98 -7.42 -8.99 -7.28
CA GLY A 98 -8.61 -8.51 -6.57
C GLY A 98 -9.15 -9.47 -5.51
N LYS A 99 -8.42 -10.56 -5.19
CA LYS A 99 -8.78 -11.53 -4.15
C LYS A 99 -7.71 -11.56 -3.07
N TRP A 100 -8.05 -12.03 -1.86
CA TRP A 100 -7.04 -12.25 -0.82
C TRP A 100 -5.95 -13.19 -1.32
N GLU A 101 -4.70 -12.82 -1.09
CA GLU A 101 -3.54 -13.62 -1.44
C GLU A 101 -3.54 -14.94 -0.65
N LYS A 102 -3.26 -16.04 -1.32
CA LYS A 102 -3.32 -17.41 -0.77
C LYS A 102 -1.94 -17.98 -0.47
N LYS A 103 -0.89 -17.41 -1.07
CA LYS A 103 0.49 -17.84 -0.84
C LYS A 103 0.89 -17.62 0.62
N ALA A 104 1.47 -18.66 1.25
CA ALA A 104 1.89 -18.62 2.65
C ALA A 104 2.84 -17.45 2.96
N GLU A 105 3.68 -17.07 2.00
CA GLU A 105 4.59 -15.93 2.10
C GLU A 105 3.92 -14.59 2.39
N PHE A 106 2.68 -14.42 1.93
CA PHE A 106 1.93 -13.17 2.10
C PHE A 106 0.84 -13.26 3.18
N SER A 107 0.72 -14.42 3.84
CA SER A 107 -0.30 -14.67 4.86
C SER A 107 -0.28 -13.66 6.00
N ASP A 108 0.91 -13.18 6.39
CA ASP A 108 1.07 -12.13 7.39
C ASP A 108 0.46 -10.78 6.95
N TYR A 109 0.55 -10.42 5.67
CA TYR A 109 -0.07 -9.19 5.14
C TYR A 109 -1.59 -9.32 5.10
N VAL A 110 -2.10 -10.50 4.75
CA VAL A 110 -3.54 -10.82 4.80
C VAL A 110 -4.06 -10.74 6.23
N ALA A 111 -3.31 -11.28 7.20
CA ALA A 111 -3.64 -11.20 8.61
C ALA A 111 -3.66 -9.73 9.09
N GLU A 112 -2.67 -8.93 8.69
CA GLU A 112 -2.59 -7.52 9.04
C GLU A 112 -3.73 -6.69 8.42
N ALA A 113 -4.06 -6.94 7.15
CA ALA A 113 -5.17 -6.30 6.46
C ALA A 113 -6.51 -6.59 7.17
N LYS A 114 -6.74 -7.86 7.52
CA LYS A 114 -7.94 -8.30 8.27
C LYS A 114 -7.97 -7.72 9.68
N ARG A 115 -6.83 -7.67 10.37
CA ARG A 115 -6.71 -7.05 11.70
C ARG A 115 -7.10 -5.56 11.68
N ARG A 116 -6.71 -4.84 10.62
CA ARG A 116 -7.07 -3.42 10.40
C ARG A 116 -8.49 -3.23 9.85
N GLY A 117 -9.20 -4.30 9.50
CA GLY A 117 -10.53 -4.21 8.89
C GLY A 117 -10.52 -3.62 7.47
N LEU A 118 -9.41 -3.74 6.74
CA LEU A 118 -9.30 -3.17 5.39
C LEU A 118 -10.14 -3.96 4.38
N LYS A 119 -10.86 -3.25 3.51
CA LYS A 119 -11.60 -3.81 2.36
C LYS A 119 -10.69 -3.91 1.13
N CYS A 120 -9.58 -4.64 1.23
CA CYS A 120 -8.58 -4.72 0.17
C CYS A 120 -9.07 -5.42 -1.11
N ASN A 121 -10.07 -6.31 -0.98
CA ASN A 121 -10.68 -7.07 -2.08
C ASN A 121 -11.86 -6.33 -2.73
N ALA A 122 -11.98 -5.02 -2.53
CA ALA A 122 -12.93 -4.19 -3.26
C ALA A 122 -12.35 -3.92 -4.65
N SER A 123 -12.84 -4.66 -5.64
CA SER A 123 -12.65 -4.36 -7.06
C SER A 123 -13.30 -3.02 -7.39
N GLY A 124 -12.62 -1.92 -7.07
CA GLY A 124 -12.78 -0.69 -7.83
C GLY A 124 -12.04 -0.94 -9.13
N GLU A 125 -12.76 -1.28 -10.20
CA GLU A 125 -12.22 -1.18 -11.55
C GLU A 125 -11.89 0.30 -11.79
N THR A 126 -10.67 0.71 -11.44
CA THR A 126 -10.14 1.98 -11.89
C THR A 126 -10.01 1.85 -13.41
N LYS A 127 -10.99 2.38 -14.13
CA LYS A 127 -10.89 2.56 -15.58
C LYS A 127 -9.88 3.66 -15.82
N PHE A 128 -8.67 3.27 -16.16
CA PHE A 128 -7.65 4.21 -16.58
C PHE A 128 -8.01 4.73 -17.97
N LYS A 129 -7.83 6.03 -18.18
CA LYS A 129 -8.05 6.65 -19.48
C LYS A 129 -6.98 6.11 -20.42
N THR A 130 -7.35 5.17 -21.27
CA THR A 130 -6.45 4.60 -22.28
C THR A 130 -6.22 5.63 -23.39
N SER A 131 -4.98 5.76 -23.85
CA SER A 131 -4.68 6.43 -25.13
C SER A 131 -5.44 5.72 -26.25
N SER A 132 -5.91 6.47 -27.25
CA SER A 132 -6.63 5.92 -28.40
C SER A 132 -5.75 5.08 -29.34
N ASP A 133 -4.43 5.11 -29.15
CA ASP A 133 -3.48 4.24 -29.85
C ASP A 133 -2.35 3.81 -28.89
N THR A 134 -2.31 2.52 -28.56
CA THR A 134 -1.28 1.89 -27.72
C THR A 134 -0.37 0.96 -28.53
N THR A 135 -0.46 1.01 -29.87
CA THR A 135 0.23 0.07 -30.77
C THR A 135 1.74 0.07 -30.56
N TYR A 136 2.31 1.24 -30.23
CA TYR A 136 3.74 1.45 -30.04
C TYR A 136 4.15 1.62 -28.58
N ASP A 137 3.20 1.52 -27.64
CA ASP A 137 3.53 1.61 -26.23
C ASP A 137 4.31 0.37 -25.80
N ILE A 138 5.44 0.58 -25.13
CA ILE A 138 6.30 -0.47 -24.57
C ILE A 138 6.25 -0.37 -23.05
N ALA A 139 6.07 -1.52 -22.39
CA ALA A 139 6.22 -1.64 -20.94
C ALA A 139 7.50 -2.40 -20.61
N VAL A 140 8.39 -1.81 -19.80
CA VAL A 140 9.55 -2.52 -19.24
C VAL A 140 9.35 -2.67 -17.74
N ILE A 141 9.33 -3.92 -17.26
CA ILE A 141 9.05 -4.27 -15.86
C ILE A 141 10.21 -5.11 -15.33
N ILE A 142 10.84 -4.66 -14.25
CA ILE A 142 11.99 -5.34 -13.65
C ILE A 142 11.66 -5.70 -12.21
N ALA A 143 11.58 -7.00 -11.94
CA ALA A 143 11.24 -7.56 -10.65
C ALA A 143 12.44 -8.27 -10.03
N ASN A 144 13.31 -7.51 -9.35
CA ASN A 144 14.50 -8.04 -8.70
C ASN A 144 14.19 -8.42 -7.24
N SER A 145 14.20 -9.72 -6.94
CA SER A 145 13.86 -10.26 -5.62
C SER A 145 14.97 -11.09 -5.00
N ASN A 146 15.63 -11.96 -5.77
CA ASN A 146 16.52 -12.99 -5.24
C ASN A 146 17.98 -12.51 -5.20
N TYR A 147 18.32 -11.67 -4.23
CA TYR A 147 19.69 -11.17 -4.03
C TYR A 147 20.61 -12.15 -3.29
N LYS A 148 20.05 -13.09 -2.50
CA LYS A 148 20.83 -14.10 -1.76
C LYS A 148 21.68 -14.97 -2.68
N LYS A 149 21.24 -15.22 -3.92
CA LYS A 149 22.00 -15.97 -4.92
C LYS A 149 23.37 -15.35 -5.26
N LEU A 150 23.56 -14.07 -4.94
CA LEU A 150 24.80 -13.34 -5.21
C LEU A 150 25.83 -13.47 -4.09
N GLY A 151 25.50 -14.12 -2.97
CA GLY A 151 26.46 -14.42 -1.88
C GLY A 151 26.96 -13.21 -1.07
N LYS A 152 26.38 -12.01 -1.26
CA LYS A 152 26.87 -10.75 -0.65
C LYS A 152 26.21 -10.36 0.68
N GLY A 153 25.56 -11.29 1.37
CA GLY A 153 24.78 -10.98 2.58
C GLY A 153 23.55 -10.08 2.34
N ILE A 154 23.18 -9.85 1.08
CA ILE A 154 22.02 -9.03 0.71
C ILE A 154 20.75 -9.87 0.83
N PRO A 155 19.75 -9.46 1.65
CA PRO A 155 18.51 -10.21 1.80
C PRO A 155 17.63 -10.12 0.55
N ASN A 156 16.76 -11.12 0.37
CA ASN A 156 15.80 -11.12 -0.74
C ASN A 156 14.70 -10.08 -0.52
N VAL A 157 14.32 -9.41 -1.61
CA VAL A 157 13.16 -8.52 -1.68
C VAL A 157 11.97 -9.34 -2.18
N LYS A 158 11.49 -10.24 -1.32
CA LYS A 158 10.41 -11.19 -1.61
C LYS A 158 9.20 -10.60 -2.36
N PRO A 159 8.73 -9.38 -2.03
CA PRO A 159 7.55 -8.84 -2.71
C PRO A 159 7.77 -8.46 -4.18
N ALA A 160 9.01 -8.18 -4.60
CA ALA A 160 9.30 -7.62 -5.92
C ALA A 160 8.76 -8.44 -7.12
N TYR A 161 8.66 -9.76 -7.01
CA TYR A 161 8.04 -10.58 -8.07
C TYR A 161 6.53 -10.37 -8.17
N THR A 162 5.85 -10.30 -7.02
CA THR A 162 4.42 -9.99 -6.95
C THR A 162 4.17 -8.59 -7.47
N ASP A 163 5.07 -7.65 -7.17
CA ASP A 163 4.97 -6.28 -7.65
C ASP A 163 5.07 -6.21 -9.17
N GLY A 164 6.06 -6.89 -9.74
CA GLY A 164 6.23 -6.98 -11.18
C GLY A 164 5.04 -7.62 -11.89
N GLU A 165 4.46 -8.69 -11.32
CA GLU A 165 3.27 -9.31 -11.89
C GLU A 165 2.07 -8.37 -11.83
N ASN A 166 1.82 -7.71 -10.69
CA ASN A 166 0.72 -6.77 -10.56
C ASN A 166 0.84 -5.58 -11.51
N ILE A 167 2.05 -5.04 -11.70
CA ILE A 167 2.33 -3.98 -12.67
C ILE A 167 2.17 -4.49 -14.12
N LYS A 168 2.53 -5.74 -14.41
CA LYS A 168 2.27 -6.35 -15.72
C LYS A 168 0.78 -6.42 -16.01
N GLN A 169 -0.02 -6.85 -15.03
CA GLN A 169 -1.47 -6.88 -15.14
C GLN A 169 -2.05 -5.48 -15.34
N TYR A 170 -1.53 -4.47 -14.63
CA TYR A 170 -1.93 -3.08 -14.82
C TYR A 170 -1.65 -2.58 -16.24
N PHE A 171 -0.41 -2.75 -16.74
CA PHE A 171 -0.08 -2.30 -18.10
C PHE A 171 -0.90 -3.01 -19.18
N THR A 172 -1.12 -4.31 -19.05
CA THR A 172 -1.80 -5.11 -20.07
C THR A 172 -3.31 -4.97 -20.02
N LYS A 173 -3.92 -5.02 -18.82
CA LYS A 173 -5.38 -5.03 -18.66
C LYS A 173 -5.97 -3.64 -18.53
N SER A 174 -5.25 -2.72 -17.89
CA SER A 174 -5.76 -1.39 -17.59
C SER A 174 -5.30 -0.33 -18.59
N LEU A 175 -4.04 -0.38 -19.05
CA LEU A 175 -3.53 0.57 -20.04
C LEU A 175 -3.62 0.07 -21.48
N GLY A 176 -3.92 -1.21 -21.70
CA GLY A 176 -4.06 -1.78 -23.04
C GLY A 176 -2.74 -1.96 -23.79
N ILE A 177 -1.61 -2.02 -23.06
CA ILE A 177 -0.31 -2.35 -23.66
C ILE A 177 -0.33 -3.82 -24.07
N ARG A 178 0.05 -4.10 -25.33
CA ARG A 178 0.07 -5.47 -25.86
C ARG A 178 1.09 -6.32 -25.10
N GLU A 179 0.78 -7.59 -24.88
CA GLU A 179 1.71 -8.49 -24.19
C GLU A 179 3.04 -8.63 -24.96
N GLY A 180 3.00 -8.65 -26.30
CA GLY A 180 4.21 -8.65 -27.14
C GLY A 180 5.08 -7.38 -27.03
N ASN A 181 4.52 -6.29 -26.49
CA ASN A 181 5.23 -5.04 -26.24
C ASN A 181 5.68 -4.90 -24.77
N THR A 182 5.53 -5.97 -23.96
CA THR A 182 5.89 -5.95 -22.54
C THR A 182 7.15 -6.76 -22.29
N ILE A 183 8.25 -6.09 -21.94
CA ILE A 183 9.51 -6.70 -21.52
C ILE A 183 9.45 -6.91 -20.00
N TYR A 184 9.29 -8.16 -19.55
CA TYR A 184 9.25 -8.51 -18.13
C TYR A 184 10.47 -9.32 -17.70
N LEU A 185 11.32 -8.74 -16.85
CA LEU A 185 12.54 -9.35 -16.34
C LEU A 185 12.42 -9.65 -14.85
N LYS A 186 12.85 -10.85 -14.43
CA LYS A 186 13.00 -11.22 -13.02
C LYS A 186 14.48 -11.36 -12.68
N ASP A 187 14.90 -10.71 -11.60
CA ASP A 187 16.31 -10.63 -11.18
C ASP A 187 17.28 -10.31 -12.32
N ALA A 188 17.00 -9.21 -13.03
CA ALA A 188 17.76 -8.76 -14.18
C ALA A 188 19.25 -8.60 -13.84
N THR A 189 20.12 -9.13 -14.71
CA THR A 189 21.55 -8.89 -14.67
C THR A 189 21.90 -7.53 -15.29
N GLY A 190 23.14 -7.06 -15.06
CA GLY A 190 23.65 -5.88 -15.75
C GLY A 190 23.56 -6.02 -17.28
N THR A 191 23.91 -7.19 -17.82
CA THR A 191 23.80 -7.48 -19.26
C THR A 191 22.37 -7.40 -19.78
N GLN A 192 21.39 -7.92 -19.04
CA GLN A 192 19.98 -7.80 -19.42
C GLN A 192 19.51 -6.35 -19.37
N MET A 193 19.98 -5.57 -18.40
CA MET A 193 19.69 -4.14 -18.32
C MET A 193 20.24 -3.37 -19.52
N THR A 194 21.50 -3.62 -19.88
CA THR A 194 22.15 -3.03 -21.05
C THR A 194 21.48 -3.46 -22.35
N SER A 195 21.04 -4.71 -22.47
CA SER A 195 20.31 -5.18 -23.64
C SER A 195 18.94 -4.48 -23.83
N VAL A 196 18.30 -4.07 -22.73
CA VAL A 196 16.97 -3.44 -22.77
C VAL A 196 17.05 -1.92 -22.89
N PHE A 197 17.97 -1.28 -22.19
CA PHE A 197 18.08 0.19 -22.13
C PHE A 197 19.26 0.77 -22.90
N GLY A 198 20.16 -0.08 -23.41
CA GLY A 198 21.42 0.34 -24.00
C GLY A 198 22.47 0.73 -22.95
N SER A 199 23.64 1.12 -23.44
CA SER A 199 24.68 1.83 -22.69
C SER A 199 25.09 3.05 -23.50
N LYS A 200 25.50 4.12 -22.82
CA LYS A 200 26.11 5.25 -23.51
C LYS A 200 27.46 4.80 -24.09
N GLU A 201 27.67 5.05 -25.38
CA GLU A 201 28.99 4.94 -26.02
C GLU A 201 29.91 6.08 -25.58
#